data_AF-X1NX59-F1
#
_entry.id   AF-X1NX59-F1
#
_cell.length_a   1.000
_cell.length_b   1.000
_cell.length_c   1.000
_cell.angle_alpha   90.00
_cell.angle_beta   90.00
_cell.angle_gamma   90.00
#
_symmetry.space_group_name_H-M   'P 1'
#
loop_
_entity.id
_entity.type
_entity.pdbx_description
1 polymer ?
#
loop_
_entity_poly.entity_id
_entity_poly.type
_entity_poly.pdbx_seq_one_letter_code
_entity_poly.pdbx_strand_id
1 'polypeptide(L)'
;MILAIVISITYILISYYNSDKIALASVKAKPADRNQYRQYYHSVEGLCLASGMPMPKLYVMENPQINAFATGRDPKHAAICVTTGALK
;
A
#
# COMPACT_ATOMS: atom_id res chain seq x y z
N MET A 1 -26.65 2.05 24.26
CA MET A 1 -25.80 0.91 23.81
C MET A 1 -26.03 0.54 22.35
N ILE A 2 -27.28 0.32 21.89
CA ILE A 2 -27.56 -0.10 20.50
C ILE A 2 -26.96 0.88 19.46
N LEU A 3 -27.17 2.19 19.64
CA LEU A 3 -26.58 3.21 18.74
C LEU A 3 -25.04 3.14 18.68
N ALA A 4 -24.39 2.96 19.83
CA ALA A 4 -22.94 2.83 19.89
C ALA A 4 -22.45 1.57 19.13
N ILE A 5 -23.16 0.45 19.28
CA ILE A 5 -22.86 -0.79 18.56
C ILE A 5 -22.96 -0.58 17.03
N VAL A 6 -24.04 0.06 16.55
CA VAL A 6 -24.21 0.34 15.12
C VAL A 6 -23.08 1.21 14.58
N ILE A 7 -22.70 2.26 15.31
CA ILE A 7 -21.60 3.16 14.90
C ILE A 7 -20.27 2.39 14.88
N SER A 8 -19.97 1.60 15.91
CA SER A 8 -18.72 0.83 15.99
C SER A 8 -18.61 -0.21 14.88
N ILE A 9 -19.67 -0.95 14.57
CA ILE A 9 -19.67 -1.92 13.47
C ILE A 9 -19.41 -1.21 12.13
N THR A 10 -20.10 -0.10 11.90
CA THR A 10 -19.94 0.68 10.67
C THR A 10 -18.50 1.20 10.54
N TYR A 11 -17.91 1.71 11.62
CA TYR A 11 -16.53 2.19 11.64
C TYR A 11 -15.54 1.06 11.32
N ILE A 12 -15.69 -0.12 11.94
CA ILE A 12 -14.82 -1.27 11.70
C ILE A 12 -14.89 -1.70 10.23
N LEU A 13 -16.10 -1.77 9.65
CA LEU A 13 -16.26 -2.14 8.24
C LEU A 13 -15.56 -1.12 7.33
N ILE A 14 -15.81 0.17 7.52
CA ILE A 14 -15.17 1.22 6.72
C ILE A 14 -13.65 1.16 6.84
N SER A 15 -13.14 1.05 8.07
CA SER A 15 -11.71 0.99 8.33
C SER A 15 -11.06 -0.25 7.71
N TYR A 16 -11.72 -1.41 7.79
CA TYR A 16 -11.24 -2.65 7.19
C TYR A 16 -11.12 -2.55 5.67
N TYR A 17 -12.17 -2.07 5.00
CA TYR A 17 -12.20 -1.97 3.53
C TYR A 17 -11.32 -0.84 2.96
N ASN A 18 -11.04 0.21 3.74
CA ASN A 18 -10.21 1.34 3.31
C ASN A 18 -8.86 1.42 4.02
N SER A 19 -8.44 0.35 4.69
CA SER A 19 -7.19 0.30 5.47
C SER A 19 -5.95 0.67 4.66
N ASP A 20 -5.87 0.21 3.40
CA ASP A 20 -4.81 0.55 2.46
C ASP A 20 -4.76 2.06 2.17
N LYS A 21 -5.91 2.65 1.84
CA LYS A 21 -6.04 4.07 1.53
C LYS A 21 -5.69 4.95 2.73
N ILE A 22 -6.10 4.55 3.94
CA ILE A 22 -5.79 5.29 5.17
C ILE A 22 -4.29 5.30 5.42
N ALA A 23 -3.62 4.14 5.32
CA ALA A 23 -2.18 4.02 5.51
C ALA A 23 -1.38 4.80 4.44
N LEU A 24 -1.81 4.78 3.18
CA LEU A 24 -1.15 5.52 2.10
C LEU A 24 -1.36 7.04 2.24
N ALA A 25 -2.56 7.46 2.64
CA ALA A 25 -2.89 8.87 2.83
C ALA A 25 -2.12 9.49 4.01
N SER A 26 -1.90 8.73 5.10
CA SER A 26 -1.19 9.23 6.28
C SER A 26 0.26 9.62 5.98
N VAL A 27 0.89 8.94 5.02
CA VAL A 27 2.27 9.21 4.59
C VAL A 27 2.36 10.07 3.32
N LYS A 28 1.22 10.56 2.80
CA LYS A 28 1.13 11.32 1.53
C LYS A 28 1.80 10.59 0.36
N ALA A 29 1.64 9.26 0.31
CA ALA A 29 2.20 8.43 -0.74
C ALA A 29 1.59 8.79 -2.11
N LYS A 30 2.41 8.79 -3.16
CA LYS A 30 2.00 9.01 -4.55
C LYS A 30 2.15 7.72 -5.36
N PRO A 31 1.29 7.43 -6.34
CA PRO A 31 1.49 6.28 -7.22
C PRO A 31 2.88 6.32 -7.86
N ALA A 32 3.57 5.17 -7.87
CA ALA A 32 4.89 5.07 -8.48
C ALA A 32 4.75 5.13 -10.00
N ASP A 33 5.39 6.11 -10.64
CA ASP A 33 5.46 6.16 -12.10
C ASP A 33 6.27 4.98 -12.65
N ARG A 34 5.68 4.25 -13.62
CA ARG A 34 6.28 3.02 -14.16
C ARG A 34 7.51 3.28 -15.04
N ASN A 35 7.61 4.47 -15.65
CA ASN A 35 8.76 4.84 -16.46
C ASN A 35 9.93 5.31 -15.57
N GLN A 36 9.64 6.10 -14.54
CA GLN A 36 10.63 6.62 -13.60
C GLN A 36 11.18 5.51 -12.69
N TYR A 37 10.32 4.62 -12.19
CA TYR A 37 10.68 3.60 -11.20
C TYR A 37 10.64 2.17 -11.78
N ARG A 38 11.14 1.99 -13.00
CA ARG A 38 11.09 0.71 -13.71
C ARG A 38 11.71 -0.46 -12.92
N GLN A 39 12.85 -0.22 -12.27
CA GLN A 39 13.51 -1.26 -11.45
C GLN A 39 12.64 -1.69 -10.26
N TYR A 40 11.95 -0.74 -9.62
CA TYR A 40 11.03 -1.07 -8.53
C TYR A 40 9.89 -1.97 -9.01
N TYR A 41 9.29 -1.62 -10.17
CA TYR A 41 8.26 -2.46 -10.78
C TYR A 41 8.79 -3.85 -11.13
N HIS A 42 9.94 -3.97 -11.78
CA HIS A 42 10.51 -5.27 -12.18
C HIS A 42 10.86 -6.15 -10.97
N SER A 43 11.41 -5.57 -9.90
CA SER A 43 11.73 -6.32 -8.69
C SER A 43 10.48 -6.90 -8.05
N VAL A 44 9.41 -6.10 -7.91
CA VAL A 44 8.15 -6.60 -7.34
C VAL A 44 7.46 -7.58 -8.29
N GLU A 45 7.48 -7.32 -9.59
CA GLU A 45 6.91 -8.21 -10.61
C GLU A 45 7.61 -9.58 -10.60
N GLY A 46 8.94 -9.63 -10.51
CA GLY A 46 9.69 -10.88 -10.38
C GLY A 46 9.32 -11.67 -9.12
N LEU A 47 9.15 -10.99 -7.99
CA LEU A 47 8.71 -11.61 -6.74
C LEU A 47 7.26 -12.14 -6.84
N CYS A 48 6.35 -11.37 -7.44
CA CYS A 48 4.97 -11.77 -7.67
C CYS A 48 4.87 -12.99 -8.62
N LEU A 49 5.64 -13.00 -9.72
CA LEU A 49 5.71 -14.13 -10.64
C LEU A 49 6.24 -15.39 -9.95
N ALA A 50 7.32 -15.28 -9.16
CA ALA A 50 7.90 -16.41 -8.45
C ALA A 50 6.96 -16.98 -7.36
N SER A 51 6.14 -16.13 -6.74
CA SER A 51 5.21 -16.50 -5.66
C SER A 51 3.79 -16.80 -6.13
N GLY A 52 3.48 -16.60 -7.42
CA GLY A 52 2.12 -16.73 -7.95
C GLY A 52 1.13 -15.68 -7.40
N MET A 53 1.64 -14.56 -6.88
CA MET A 53 0.82 -13.49 -6.32
C MET A 53 0.43 -12.45 -7.38
N PRO A 54 -0.74 -11.80 -7.26
CA PRO A 54 -1.09 -10.67 -8.11
C PRO A 54 -0.16 -9.48 -7.86
N MET A 55 0.01 -8.62 -8.86
CA MET A 55 0.80 -7.41 -8.72
C MET A 55 0.12 -6.41 -7.76
N PRO A 56 0.78 -5.99 -6.67
CA PRO A 56 0.24 -4.99 -5.77
C PRO A 56 0.33 -3.59 -6.39
N LYS A 57 -0.43 -2.64 -5.84
CA LYS A 57 -0.29 -1.22 -6.21
C LYS A 57 1.01 -0.67 -5.65
N LEU A 58 1.80 0.00 -6.49
CA LEU A 58 3.09 0.55 -6.07
C LEU A 58 2.99 2.06 -5.82
N TYR A 59 3.53 2.48 -4.70
CA TYR A 59 3.58 3.88 -4.28
C TYR A 59 4.98 4.30 -3.87
N VAL A 60 5.23 5.60 -3.95
CA VAL A 60 6.45 6.26 -3.49
C VAL A 60 6.10 7.37 -2.50
N MET A 61 6.84 7.41 -1.40
CA MET A 61 6.81 8.50 -0.42
C MET A 61 8.10 9.32 -0.53
N GLU A 62 7.99 10.64 -0.51
CA GLU A 62 9.15 11.52 -0.50
C GLU A 62 9.76 11.56 0.91
N ASN A 63 10.85 10.81 1.11
CA ASN A 63 11.60 10.75 2.36
C ASN A 63 13.03 10.23 2.06
N PRO A 64 14.10 10.93 2.49
CA PRO A 64 15.47 10.50 2.24
C PRO A 64 15.91 9.26 3.05
N GLN A 65 15.18 8.86 4.09
CA GLN A 65 15.49 7.65 4.86
C GLN A 65 15.12 6.40 4.07
N ILE A 66 15.91 5.35 4.18
CA ILE A 66 15.66 4.05 3.54
C ILE A 66 14.56 3.32 4.32
N ASN A 67 13.36 3.21 3.74
CA ASN A 67 12.23 2.53 4.38
C ASN A 67 11.21 2.03 3.32
N ALA A 68 10.39 1.06 3.71
CA ALA A 68 9.27 0.55 2.95
C ALA A 68 8.21 -0.08 3.87
N PHE A 69 6.95 -0.09 3.44
CA PHE A 69 5.90 -0.86 4.11
C PHE A 69 4.89 -1.41 3.10
N ALA A 70 4.15 -2.44 3.51
CA ALA A 70 3.06 -3.04 2.75
C ALA A 70 1.74 -2.94 3.53
N THR A 71 0.64 -2.75 2.82
CA THR A 71 -0.72 -2.65 3.39
C THR A 71 -1.74 -3.27 2.44
N GLY A 72 -2.94 -3.55 2.94
CA GLY A 72 -4.03 -4.16 2.16
C GLY A 72 -4.67 -5.32 2.90
N ARG A 73 -6.00 -5.44 2.75
CA ARG A 73 -6.81 -6.47 3.43
C ARG A 73 -6.67 -7.87 2.83
N ASP A 74 -6.25 -7.96 1.57
CA ASP A 74 -6.04 -9.20 0.83
C ASP A 74 -5.10 -8.96 -0.38
N PRO A 75 -4.57 -10.01 -1.05
CA PRO A 75 -3.62 -9.84 -2.14
C PRO A 75 -4.10 -8.98 -3.31
N LYS A 76 -5.42 -8.95 -3.60
CA LYS A 76 -5.97 -8.12 -4.70
C LYS A 76 -6.04 -6.64 -4.33
N HIS A 77 -6.01 -6.32 -3.04
CA HIS A 77 -6.03 -4.96 -2.50
C HIS A 77 -4.69 -4.55 -1.89
N ALA A 78 -3.63 -5.34 -2.12
CA ALA A 78 -2.31 -5.06 -1.61
C ALA A 78 -1.71 -3.80 -2.25
N ALA A 79 -0.97 -3.05 -1.44
CA ALA A 79 -0.17 -1.90 -1.85
C ALA A 79 1.18 -1.92 -1.14
N ILE A 80 2.24 -1.54 -1.86
CA ILE A 80 3.60 -1.38 -1.32
C ILE A 80 4.02 0.06 -1.52
N CYS A 81 4.48 0.70 -0.45
CA CYS A 81 5.02 2.05 -0.48
C CYS A 81 6.51 2.02 -0.11
N VAL A 82 7.34 2.62 -0.96
CA VAL A 82 8.79 2.73 -0.75
C VAL A 82 9.19 4.20 -0.68
N THR A 83 10.17 4.55 0.12
CA THR A 83 10.67 5.93 0.20
C THR A 83 11.62 6.26 -0.95
N THR A 84 11.71 7.54 -1.34
CA THR A 84 12.71 7.98 -2.33
C THR A 84 14.15 7.70 -1.90
N GLY A 85 14.43 7.62 -0.59
CA GLY A 85 15.72 7.19 -0.05
C GLY A 85 16.07 5.73 -0.35
N ALA A 86 15.08 4.83 -0.41
CA ALA A 86 15.28 3.42 -0.72
C ALA A 86 15.34 3.12 -2.23
N LEU A 87 15.06 4.10 -3.09
CA LEU A 87 15.07 3.99 -4.56
C LEU A 87 16.31 4.59 -5.21
N LYS A 88 17.25 5.10 -4.41
CA LYS A 88 18.55 5.62 -4.84
C LYS A 88 19.61 4.54 -4.68
#